data_AF-C0EBP7-F1
#
_entry.id   AF-C0EBP7-F1
#
_cell.length_a   1.000
_cell.length_b   1.000
_cell.length_c   1.000
_cell.angle_alpha   90.00
_cell.angle_beta   90.00
_cell.angle_gamma   90.00
#
_symmetry.space_group_name_H-M   'P 1'
#
loop_
_entity.id
_entity.type
_entity.pdbx_description
1 polymer ?
#
loop_
_entity_poly.entity_id
_entity_poly.type
_entity_poly.pdbx_seq_one_letter_code
_entity_poly.pdbx_strand_id
1 'polypeptide(L)'
;MLVAIPPHMSVAQYMGYLKSKSSLVIFDRHAKLKYKYGNRHFWCRGYYVDTVRKYEGAIQEYIQNQLQEDIMNDQISLKELVARLRVSR
;
A
#
# COMPACT_ATOMS: atom_id res chain seq x y z
N MET A 1 7.20 -2.32 3.90
CA MET A 1 8.05 -1.83 2.78
C MET A 1 9.47 -1.71 3.31
N LEU A 2 10.47 -2.15 2.54
CA LEU A 2 11.88 -1.97 2.83
C LEU A 2 12.48 -1.03 1.78
N VAL A 3 13.21 0.00 2.20
CA VAL A 3 13.68 1.08 1.31
C VAL A 3 15.10 1.49 1.66
N ALA A 4 15.96 1.60 0.65
CA ALA A 4 17.27 2.23 0.78
C ALA A 4 17.16 3.73 0.41
N ILE A 5 17.49 4.61 1.36
CA ILE A 5 17.45 6.07 1.18
C ILE A 5 18.88 6.61 1.25
N PRO A 6 19.33 7.45 0.29
CA PRO A 6 20.63 8.10 0.38
C PRO A 6 20.76 9.00 1.61
N PRO A 7 21.93 9.07 2.27
CA PRO A 7 22.08 9.79 3.54
C PRO A 7 21.91 11.32 3.42
N HIS A 8 22.06 11.89 2.22
CA HIS A 8 21.83 13.32 1.97
C HIS A 8 20.33 13.68 1.86
N MET A 9 19.45 12.68 1.78
CA MET A 9 18.00 12.88 1.66
C MET A 9 17.32 12.59 2.99
N SER A 10 16.45 13.49 3.43
CA SER A 10 15.67 13.26 4.65
C SER A 10 14.56 12.22 4.42
N VAL A 11 14.33 11.38 5.43
CA VAL A 11 13.21 10.41 5.42
C VAL A 11 11.87 11.10 5.21
N ALA A 12 11.67 12.28 5.82
CA ALA A 12 10.44 13.05 5.68
C ALA A 12 10.19 13.51 4.24
N GLN A 13 11.23 13.99 3.56
CA GLN A 13 11.15 14.40 2.17
C GLN A 13 10.85 13.21 1.25
N TYR A 14 11.53 12.08 1.47
CA TYR A 14 11.28 10.85 0.72
C TYR A 14 9.84 10.35 0.91
N MET A 15 9.35 10.28 2.14
CA MET A 15 7.98 9.85 2.44
C MET A 15 6.93 10.82 1.93
N GLY A 16 7.19 12.13 2.00
CA GLY A 16 6.32 13.15 1.42
C GLY A 16 6.17 12.99 -0.09
N TYR A 17 7.27 12.75 -0.80
CA TYR A 17 7.26 12.46 -2.23
C TYR A 17 6.52 11.15 -2.54
N LEU A 18 6.84 10.07 -1.84
CA LEU A 18 6.24 8.75 -2.05
C LEU A 18 4.71 8.80 -1.86
N LYS A 19 4.24 9.36 -0.74
CA LYS A 19 2.80 9.45 -0.41
C LYS A 19 2.05 10.37 -1.38
N SER A 20 2.65 11.51 -1.76
CA SER A 20 2.01 12.46 -2.68
C SER A 20 1.88 11.89 -4.10
N LYS A 21 2.96 11.32 -4.66
CA LYS A 21 2.96 10.76 -6.02
C LYS A 21 2.10 9.51 -6.12
N SER A 22 2.18 8.60 -5.15
CA SER A 22 1.34 7.40 -5.15
C SER A 22 -0.15 7.75 -5.09
N SER A 23 -0.55 8.74 -4.28
CA SER A 23 -1.95 9.20 -4.22
C SER A 23 -2.44 9.66 -5.60
N LEU A 24 -1.61 10.42 -6.32
CA LEU A 24 -1.96 10.91 -7.65
C LEU A 24 -2.13 9.76 -8.65
N VAL A 25 -1.19 8.81 -8.68
CA VAL A 25 -1.27 7.64 -9.56
C VAL A 25 -2.50 6.76 -9.25
N ILE A 26 -2.83 6.57 -7.97
CA ILE A 26 -3.98 5.77 -7.56
C ILE A 26 -5.30 6.44 -7.96
N PHE A 27 -5.43 7.75 -7.74
CA PHE A 27 -6.64 8.48 -8.13
C PHE A 27 -6.82 8.57 -9.64
N ASP A 28 -5.73 8.59 -10.41
CA ASP A 28 -5.75 8.56 -11.87
C ASP A 28 -6.21 7.20 -12.40
N ARG A 29 -5.65 6.10 -11.87
CA ARG A 29 -6.01 4.72 -12.27
C ARG A 29 -7.40 4.28 -11.80
N HIS A 30 -7.87 4.82 -10.68
CA HIS A 30 -9.12 4.38 -10.04
C HIS A 30 -10.05 5.57 -9.76
N ALA A 31 -10.69 6.09 -10.82
CA ALA A 31 -11.60 7.24 -10.74
C ALA A 31 -12.72 7.09 -9.68
N LYS A 32 -13.17 5.86 -9.38
CA LYS A 32 -14.18 5.58 -8.35
C LYS A 32 -13.71 5.95 -6.93
N LEU A 33 -12.41 5.83 -6.64
CA LEU A 33 -11.85 6.19 -5.33
C LEU A 33 -11.88 7.71 -5.11
N LYS A 34 -11.78 8.51 -6.17
CA LYS A 34 -11.85 9.97 -6.10
C LYS A 34 -13.18 10.47 -5.50
N TYR A 35 -14.28 9.75 -5.76
CA TYR A 35 -15.60 10.09 -5.22
C TYR A 35 -15.75 9.66 -3.75
N LYS A 36 -15.20 8.49 -3.38
CA LYS A 36 -15.23 7.98 -2.00
C LYS A 36 -14.37 8.82 -1.05
N TYR A 37 -13.21 9.30 -1.52
CA TYR A 37 -12.28 10.13 -0.76
C TYR A 37 -12.40 11.58 -1.22
N GLY A 38 -13.58 12.21 -1.09
CA GLY A 38 -13.91 13.54 -1.63
C GLY A 38 -12.89 14.66 -1.34
N ASN A 39 -12.09 14.55 -0.27
CA ASN A 39 -10.99 15.48 0.05
C ASN A 39 -9.62 15.10 -0.54
N ARG A 40 -9.56 14.09 -1.42
CA ARG A 40 -8.36 13.55 -2.10
C ARG A 40 -7.20 13.18 -1.16
N HIS A 41 -7.49 12.91 0.11
CA HIS A 41 -6.52 12.37 1.06
C HIS A 41 -6.59 10.85 1.01
N PHE A 42 -5.63 10.23 0.31
CA PHE A 42 -5.53 8.78 0.24
C PHE A 42 -4.80 8.20 1.46
N TRP A 43 -3.73 8.85 1.91
CA TRP A 43 -2.94 8.43 3.05
C TRP A 43 -3.23 9.25 4.31
N CYS A 44 -3.05 8.64 5.49
CA CYS A 44 -3.05 9.33 6.78
C CYS A 44 -1.91 10.37 6.86
N ARG A 45 -2.01 11.36 7.76
CA ARG A 45 -0.98 12.41 7.91
C ARG A 45 0.38 11.84 8.36
N GLY A 46 0.37 10.93 9.33
CA GLY A 46 1.58 10.33 9.90
C GLY A 46 2.19 9.21 9.05
N TYR A 47 3.38 8.77 9.44
CA TYR A 47 4.04 7.56 8.96
C TYR A 47 4.93 7.02 10.08
N TYR A 48 5.18 5.71 10.07
CA TYR A 48 6.13 5.05 10.95
C TYR A 48 7.35 4.62 10.14
N VAL A 49 8.54 4.83 10.70
CA VAL A 49 9.82 4.41 10.12
C VAL A 49 10.68 3.87 11.26
N ASP A 50 11.36 2.77 10.97
CA ASP A 50 12.42 2.22 11.80
C ASP A 50 13.65 1.92 10.93
N THR A 51 14.84 2.03 11.52
CA THR A 51 16.10 1.79 10.82
C THR A 51 16.49 0.33 10.92
N VAL A 52 16.71 -0.31 9.77
CA VAL A 52 17.14 -1.71 9.71
C VAL A 52 18.67 -1.78 9.67
N ARG A 53 19.26 -2.75 10.41
CA ARG A 53 20.71 -2.98 10.40
C ARG A 53 21.12 -4.44 10.21
N LYS A 54 20.73 -5.34 11.11
CA LYS A 54 21.27 -6.73 11.15
C LYS A 54 20.44 -7.76 10.40
N TYR A 55 19.13 -7.60 10.33
CA TYR A 55 18.20 -8.65 9.87
C TYR A 55 17.47 -8.28 8.58
N GLU A 56 18.15 -7.55 7.68
CA GLU A 56 17.54 -7.05 6.43
C GLU A 56 16.93 -8.19 5.59
N GLY A 57 17.66 -9.30 5.42
CA GLY A 57 17.18 -10.44 4.64
C GLY A 57 15.91 -11.08 5.20
N ALA A 58 15.87 -11.31 6.52
CA ALA A 58 14.69 -11.88 7.18
C ALA A 58 13.48 -10.93 7.11
N ILE A 59 13.70 -9.62 7.22
CA ILE A 59 12.64 -8.62 7.10
C ILE A 59 12.13 -8.56 5.65
N GLN A 60 13.02 -8.64 4.67
CA GLN A 60 12.65 -8.67 3.26
C GLN A 60 11.78 -9.89 2.94
N GLU A 61 12.21 -11.08 3.37
CA GLU A 61 11.45 -12.32 3.18
C GLU A 61 10.08 -12.25 3.84
N TYR A 62 10.02 -11.77 5.09
CA TYR A 62 8.76 -11.55 5.80
C TYR A 62 7.79 -10.64 5.04
N ILE A 63 8.28 -9.50 4.53
CA ILE A 63 7.46 -8.56 3.75
C ILE A 63 6.97 -9.21 2.45
N GLN A 64 7.80 -9.99 1.78
CA GLN A 64 7.41 -10.68 0.55
C GLN A 64 6.31 -11.71 0.78
N ASN A 65 6.43 -12.49 1.86
CA ASN A 65 5.44 -13.51 2.22
C ASN A 65 4.10 -12.87 2.61
N GLN A 66 4.11 -11.77 3.37
CA GLN A 66 2.88 -11.03 3.68
C GLN A 66 2.17 -10.52 2.42
N LEU A 67 2.91 -9.99 1.44
CA LEU A 67 2.31 -9.52 0.19
C LEU A 67 1.65 -10.66 -0.59
N GLN A 68 2.22 -11.87 -0.58
CA GLN A 68 1.62 -13.02 -1.23
C GLN A 68 0.33 -13.45 -0.53
N GLU A 69 0.34 -13.51 0.80
CA GLU A 69 -0.84 -13.83 1.60
C GLU A 69 -1.97 -12.80 1.37
N ASP A 70 -1.66 -11.50 1.36
CA ASP A 70 -2.64 -10.44 1.08
C ASP A 70 -3.24 -10.56 -0.32
N ILE A 71 -2.43 -10.82 -1.36
CA ILE A 71 -2.91 -11.03 -2.72
C ILE A 71 -3.86 -12.24 -2.79
N MET A 72 -3.50 -13.34 -2.13
CA MET A 72 -4.35 -14.54 -2.09
C MET A 72 -5.67 -14.26 -1.37
N ASN A 73 -5.62 -13.56 -0.24
CA ASN A 73 -6.81 -13.18 0.53
C ASN A 73 -7.74 -12.25 -0.26
N ASP A 74 -7.20 -11.25 -0.95
CA ASP A 74 -7.98 -10.35 -1.81
C ASP A 74 -8.66 -11.09 -2.97
N GLN A 75 -7.96 -12.05 -3.59
CA GLN A 75 -8.54 -12.89 -4.65
C GLN A 75 -9.66 -13.80 -4.12
N ILE A 76 -9.51 -14.34 -2.91
CA ILE A 76 -10.55 -15.17 -2.27
C ILE A 76 -11.77 -14.31 -1.94
N SER A 77 -11.58 -13.12 -1.34
CA SER A 77 -12.66 -12.18 -1.01
C SER A 77 -13.47 -11.76 -2.24
N LEU A 78 -12.79 -11.47 -3.36
CA LEU A 78 -13.46 -11.16 -4.63
C LEU A 78 -14.27 -12.34 -5.16
N LYS A 79 -13.75 -13.57 -5.08
CA LYS A 79 -14.48 -14.77 -5.50
C LYS A 79 -15.72 -15.02 -4.64
N GLU A 80 -15.63 -14.84 -3.33
CA GLU A 80 -16.78 -14.97 -2.42
C GLU A 80 -17.86 -13.91 -2.67
N LEU A 81 -17.47 -12.66 -2.92
CA LEU A 81 -18.40 -11.59 -3.30
C LEU A 81 -19.12 -11.91 -4.61
N VAL A 82 -18.39 -12.36 -5.64
CA VAL A 82 -18.98 -12.76 -6.92
C VAL A 82 -19.88 -13.98 -6.77
N ALA A 83 -19.50 -14.96 -5.95
CA ALA A 83 -20.32 -16.13 -5.66
C ALA A 83 -21.63 -15.74 -4.95
N ARG A 84 -21.59 -14.86 -3.94
CA ARG A 84 -22.80 -14.35 -3.27
C ARG A 84 -23.75 -13.62 -4.23
N LEU A 85 -23.22 -12.79 -5.12
CA LEU A 85 -24.04 -12.07 -6.10
C LEU A 85 -24.71 -12.99 -7.13
N ARG A 86 -24.14 -14.17 -7.40
CA ARG A 86 -24.73 -15.19 -8.28
C ARG A 86 -25.83 -16.01 -7.60
N VAL A 87 -25.82 -16.13 -6.26
CA VAL A 87 -26.83 -16.86 -5.48
C VAL A 87 -28.03 -15.98 -5.12
N SER A 88 -27.87 -14.64 -5.12
CA SER A 88 -28.98 -13.67 -4.92
C SER A 88 -29.72 -13.29 -6.21
N ARG A 89 -29.52 -14.00 -7.33
CA ARG A 89 -30.33 -13.92 -8.56
C ARG A 89 -31.09 -15.22 -8.74
#